data_AF-A0A177MVA5-F1
#
_entry.id   AF-A0A177MVA5-F1
#
_cell.length_a   1.000
_cell.length_b   1.000
_cell.length_c   1.000
_cell.angle_alpha   90.00
_cell.angle_beta   90.00
_cell.angle_gamma   90.00
#
_symmetry.space_group_name_H-M   'P 1'
#
loop_
_entity.id
_entity.type
_entity.pdbx_description
1 polymer ?
#
loop_
_entity_poly.entity_id
_entity_poly.type
_entity_poly.pdbx_seq_one_letter_code
_entity_poly.pdbx_strand_id
1 'polypeptide(L)'
;MIGDALEIPKRDIYVRPGFDLFEIAKHPWYMGVENFDFPIKSIIKSHELPNSSLIDFDARYIHLVRDGRDVVVSKWFFEKDFCVKNGITSLFDKNFDEYVEEVAQEWTKYVLDWMNQGVITIYYEDFLSAPEKYLDVLLKQVSDFHVQESVLKEVVSKHTKKNSSESLSKIFKHNTFVRKGISGDWKNHFSKKNIESFDSVARDAMLLLGYES
;
A
#
# COMPACT_ATOMS: atom_id res chain seq x y z
N MET A 1 -2.58 8.54 7.66
CA MET A 1 -3.94 9.12 7.53
C MET A 1 -4.88 8.59 8.61
N ILE A 2 -5.43 7.36 8.52
CA ILE A 2 -6.42 6.87 9.50
C ILE A 2 -5.93 6.98 10.95
N GLY A 3 -4.73 6.45 11.25
CA GLY A 3 -4.17 6.53 12.60
C GLY A 3 -3.92 7.96 13.09
N ASP A 4 -3.64 8.90 12.18
CA ASP A 4 -3.47 10.32 12.54
C ASP A 4 -4.83 11.01 12.76
N ALA A 5 -5.84 10.68 11.97
CA ALA A 5 -7.18 11.24 12.10
C ALA A 5 -7.92 10.74 13.35
N LEU A 6 -7.62 9.52 13.79
CA LEU A 6 -8.21 8.88 14.97
C LEU A 6 -7.30 8.95 16.21
N GLU A 7 -6.11 9.55 16.08
CA GLU A 7 -5.09 9.61 17.13
C GLU A 7 -4.73 8.24 17.73
N ILE A 8 -4.71 7.20 16.89
CA ILE A 8 -4.35 5.83 17.29
C ILE A 8 -3.01 5.39 16.70
N PRO A 9 -2.24 4.56 17.43
CA PRO A 9 -0.96 4.05 16.96
C PRO A 9 -1.04 3.37 15.60
N LYS A 10 -0.03 3.62 14.76
CA LYS A 10 0.21 2.91 13.51
C LYS A 10 1.27 1.84 13.74
N ARG A 11 1.05 0.65 13.19
CA ARG A 11 1.93 -0.51 13.29
C ARG A 11 2.08 -1.14 11.92
N ASP A 12 3.19 -1.84 11.72
CA ASP A 12 3.44 -2.72 10.59
C ASP A 12 3.53 -4.14 11.16
N ILE A 13 2.79 -5.08 10.57
CA ILE A 13 2.69 -6.47 11.04
C ILE A 13 4.06 -7.17 11.07
N TYR A 14 5.01 -6.69 10.25
CA TYR A 14 6.36 -7.24 10.10
C TYR A 14 7.35 -6.68 11.12
N VAL A 15 7.03 -5.58 11.81
CA VAL A 15 7.90 -5.02 12.86
C VAL A 15 7.65 -5.78 14.16
N ARG A 16 8.37 -6.88 14.32
CA ARG A 16 8.34 -7.80 15.47
C ARG A 16 9.74 -7.93 16.08
N PRO A 17 9.91 -8.57 17.27
CA PRO A 17 11.23 -8.82 17.82
C PRO A 17 12.17 -9.47 16.80
N GLY A 18 13.34 -8.86 16.57
CA GLY A 18 14.32 -9.30 15.56
C GLY A 18 14.26 -8.57 14.22
N PHE A 19 13.33 -7.63 14.01
CA PHE A 19 13.29 -6.82 12.79
C PHE A 19 14.52 -5.91 12.66
N ASP A 20 15.24 -5.99 11.52
CA ASP A 20 16.52 -5.29 11.31
C ASP A 20 16.70 -4.66 9.91
N LEU A 21 15.64 -4.62 9.07
CA LEU A 21 15.74 -4.09 7.70
C LEU A 21 16.13 -2.61 7.61
N PHE A 22 15.77 -1.82 8.63
CA PHE A 22 16.15 -0.42 8.74
C PHE A 22 16.05 0.05 10.20
N GLU A 23 16.62 1.22 10.50
CA GLU A 23 16.60 1.80 11.84
C GLU A 23 15.18 2.24 12.23
N ILE A 24 14.46 1.34 12.90
CA ILE A 24 13.04 1.51 13.24
C ILE A 24 12.79 2.76 14.07
N ALA A 25 13.73 3.17 14.92
CA ALA A 25 13.65 4.38 15.73
C ALA A 25 13.60 5.68 14.90
N LYS A 26 14.02 5.65 13.62
CA LYS A 26 13.88 6.76 12.67
C LYS A 26 12.57 6.71 11.88
N HIS A 27 11.83 5.61 11.95
CA HIS A 27 10.57 5.45 11.24
C HIS A 27 9.48 6.33 11.85
N PRO A 28 8.71 7.11 11.07
CA PRO A 28 7.75 8.10 11.58
C PRO A 28 6.63 7.51 12.45
N TRP A 29 6.40 6.18 12.40
CA TRP A 29 5.43 5.50 13.25
C TRP A 29 6.00 4.99 14.57
N TYR A 30 7.33 4.92 14.69
CA TYR A 30 8.05 4.29 15.79
C TYR A 30 9.05 5.22 16.48
N MET A 31 9.18 6.49 16.04
CA MET A 31 9.96 7.49 16.74
C MET A 31 9.46 7.63 18.19
N GLY A 32 10.32 7.33 19.16
CA GLY A 32 9.99 7.37 20.59
C GLY A 32 9.06 6.24 21.06
N VAL A 33 8.82 5.21 20.25
CA VAL A 33 8.03 4.03 20.65
C VAL A 33 8.95 2.99 21.27
N GLU A 34 8.72 2.66 22.54
CA GLU A 34 9.50 1.64 23.26
C GLU A 34 8.93 0.23 23.11
N ASN A 35 7.61 0.10 22.93
CA ASN A 35 6.92 -1.18 22.75
C ASN A 35 6.33 -1.32 21.32
N PHE A 36 6.81 -2.34 20.60
CA PHE A 36 6.38 -2.68 19.24
C PHE A 36 5.17 -3.62 19.16
N ASP A 37 4.64 -4.08 20.30
CA ASP A 37 3.37 -4.79 20.37
C ASP A 37 2.24 -3.99 19.71
N PHE A 38 1.16 -4.70 19.37
CA PHE A 38 -0.06 -4.12 18.83
C PHE A 38 -1.01 -3.71 19.95
N PRO A 39 -1.20 -2.40 20.21
CA PRO A 39 -2.18 -1.96 21.19
C PRO A 39 -3.60 -2.34 20.75
N ILE A 40 -4.51 -2.50 21.72
CA ILE A 40 -5.93 -2.85 21.51
C ILE A 40 -6.57 -1.98 20.42
N LYS A 41 -6.23 -0.69 20.37
CA LYS A 41 -6.62 0.22 19.30
C LYS A 41 -5.39 0.64 18.52
N SER A 42 -5.23 0.10 17.31
CA SER A 42 -4.17 0.49 16.39
C SER A 42 -4.56 0.24 14.94
N ILE A 43 -3.91 0.94 14.02
CA ILE A 43 -3.97 0.65 12.59
C ILE A 43 -2.74 -0.16 12.23
N ILE A 44 -2.95 -1.38 11.73
CA ILE A 44 -1.88 -2.31 11.37
C ILE A 44 -1.82 -2.39 9.85
N LYS A 45 -0.66 -2.07 9.28
CA LYS A 45 -0.35 -2.27 7.86
C LYS A 45 0.18 -3.69 7.65
N SER A 46 -0.28 -4.34 6.59
CA SER A 46 0.06 -5.72 6.24
C SER A 46 -0.02 -5.91 4.72
N HIS A 47 0.74 -6.88 4.20
CA HIS A 47 0.59 -7.43 2.85
C HIS A 47 0.24 -8.93 2.89
N GLU A 48 -0.26 -9.41 4.02
CA GLU A 48 -0.69 -10.80 4.19
C GLU A 48 -1.97 -11.10 3.43
N LEU A 49 -2.12 -12.36 3.00
CA LEU A 49 -3.38 -12.89 2.52
C LEU A 49 -4.36 -13.14 3.69
N PRO A 50 -5.67 -13.31 3.41
CA PRO A 50 -6.61 -13.77 4.41
C PRO A 50 -6.14 -15.06 5.09
N ASN A 51 -6.42 -15.19 6.39
CA ASN A 51 -6.05 -16.34 7.23
C ASN A 51 -4.54 -16.58 7.41
N SER A 52 -3.68 -15.57 7.16
CA SER A 52 -2.28 -15.65 7.52
C SER A 52 -2.11 -15.91 9.03
N SER A 53 -1.18 -16.80 9.38
CA SER A 53 -0.83 -17.07 10.78
C SER A 53 -0.20 -15.88 11.50
N LEU A 54 0.22 -14.84 10.77
CA LEU A 54 0.68 -13.58 11.36
C LEU A 54 -0.49 -12.74 11.89
N ILE A 55 -1.72 -13.01 11.44
CA ILE A 55 -2.93 -12.36 11.92
C ILE A 55 -3.61 -13.31 12.90
N ASP A 56 -3.03 -13.39 14.10
CA ASP A 56 -3.46 -14.22 15.22
C ASP A 56 -4.37 -13.47 16.21
N PHE A 57 -5.02 -12.41 15.72
CA PHE A 57 -5.88 -11.51 16.50
C PHE A 57 -7.14 -11.13 15.70
N ASP A 58 -8.18 -10.74 16.42
CA ASP A 58 -9.40 -10.20 15.80
C ASP A 58 -9.14 -8.79 15.27
N ALA A 59 -9.57 -8.54 14.02
CA ALA A 59 -9.34 -7.29 13.33
C ALA A 59 -10.44 -6.97 12.32
N ARG A 60 -10.70 -5.69 12.14
CA ARG A 60 -11.45 -5.19 10.98
C ARG A 60 -10.47 -4.90 9.84
N TYR A 61 -10.81 -5.35 8.64
CA TYR A 61 -9.95 -5.23 7.48
C TYR A 61 -10.40 -4.12 6.54
N ILE A 62 -9.41 -3.39 6.03
CA ILE A 62 -9.55 -2.40 4.96
C ILE A 62 -8.60 -2.83 3.85
N HIS A 63 -9.12 -3.08 2.66
CA HIS A 63 -8.35 -3.49 1.52
C HIS A 63 -8.19 -2.33 0.54
N LEU A 64 -6.95 -1.84 0.41
CA LEU A 64 -6.59 -0.80 -0.56
C LEU A 64 -6.26 -1.44 -1.91
N VAL A 65 -7.12 -1.19 -2.89
CA VAL A 65 -6.98 -1.64 -4.27
C VAL A 65 -6.42 -0.52 -5.16
N ARG A 66 -5.69 -0.90 -6.19
CA ARG A 66 -5.14 -0.03 -7.23
C ARG A 66 -5.18 -0.78 -8.57
N ASP A 67 -5.24 -0.04 -9.69
CA ASP A 67 -5.11 -0.63 -11.03
C ASP A 67 -3.89 -1.57 -11.07
N GLY A 68 -4.13 -2.85 -11.37
CA GLY A 68 -3.09 -3.88 -11.31
C GLY A 68 -1.92 -3.61 -12.25
N ARG A 69 -2.14 -2.89 -13.36
CA ARG A 69 -1.08 -2.51 -14.30
C ARG A 69 -0.13 -1.50 -13.68
N ASP A 70 -0.68 -0.54 -12.93
CA ASP A 70 0.12 0.42 -12.17
C ASP A 70 0.82 -0.24 -10.97
N VAL A 71 0.21 -1.27 -10.36
CA VAL A 71 0.85 -2.08 -9.32
C VAL A 71 2.08 -2.78 -9.89
N VAL A 72 1.98 -3.43 -11.05
CA VAL A 72 3.12 -4.09 -11.74
C VAL A 72 4.28 -3.10 -11.92
N VAL A 73 4.01 -1.93 -12.50
CA VAL A 73 5.06 -0.91 -12.71
C VAL A 73 5.64 -0.41 -11.39
N SER A 74 4.79 -0.18 -10.39
CA SER A 74 5.25 0.28 -9.08
C SER A 74 6.14 -0.76 -8.39
N LYS A 75 5.74 -2.04 -8.42
CA LYS A 75 6.48 -3.16 -7.84
C LYS A 75 7.82 -3.37 -8.55
N TRP A 76 7.83 -3.28 -9.89
CA TRP A 76 9.06 -3.37 -10.69
C TRP A 76 10.13 -2.36 -10.24
N PHE A 77 9.77 -1.07 -10.13
CA PHE A 77 10.73 -0.05 -9.68
C PHE A 77 11.07 -0.17 -8.19
N PHE A 78 10.13 -0.64 -7.37
CA PHE A 78 10.40 -0.93 -5.97
C PHE A 78 11.48 -2.02 -5.84
N GLU A 79 11.32 -3.16 -6.51
CA GLU A 79 12.29 -4.26 -6.41
C GLU A 79 13.60 -3.93 -7.12
N LYS A 80 13.53 -3.45 -8.38
CA LYS A 80 14.71 -3.15 -9.20
C LYS A 80 15.56 -2.00 -8.65
N ASP A 81 14.93 -0.94 -8.15
CA ASP A 81 15.66 0.25 -7.71
C ASP A 81 15.69 0.38 -6.19
N PHE A 82 14.53 0.36 -5.52
CA PHE A 82 14.51 0.61 -4.08
C PHE A 82 15.15 -0.52 -3.29
N CYS A 83 14.77 -1.78 -3.52
CA CYS A 83 15.31 -2.92 -2.78
C CYS A 83 16.79 -3.14 -3.07
N VAL A 84 17.18 -3.13 -4.35
CA VAL A 84 18.60 -3.31 -4.74
C VAL A 84 19.49 -2.20 -4.18
N LYS A 85 19.11 -0.91 -4.35
CA LYS A 85 19.98 0.20 -3.91
C LYS A 85 20.07 0.33 -2.39
N ASN A 86 19.05 -0.12 -1.65
CA ASN A 86 19.09 -0.14 -0.19
C ASN A 86 19.57 -1.48 0.39
N GLY A 87 20.03 -2.43 -0.45
CA GLY A 87 20.59 -3.70 0.01
C GLY A 87 19.57 -4.69 0.59
N ILE A 88 18.27 -4.46 0.37
CA ILE A 88 17.19 -5.39 0.77
C ILE A 88 17.24 -6.66 -0.08
N THR A 89 17.66 -6.53 -1.34
CA THR A 89 17.88 -7.65 -2.26
C THR A 89 19.20 -7.42 -2.97
N SER A 90 19.98 -8.48 -3.19
CA SER A 90 21.32 -8.38 -3.79
C SER A 90 21.28 -8.09 -5.29
N LEU A 91 20.32 -8.66 -6.02
CA LEU A 91 20.17 -8.49 -7.47
C LEU A 91 18.70 -8.56 -7.88
N PHE A 92 18.35 -7.81 -8.92
CA PHE A 92 17.07 -7.92 -9.62
C PHE A 92 17.36 -8.15 -11.11
N ASP A 93 17.30 -9.40 -11.54
CA ASP A 93 17.60 -9.84 -12.91
C ASP A 93 16.39 -10.59 -13.48
N LYS A 94 15.30 -9.83 -13.69
CA LYS A 94 14.08 -10.34 -14.31
C LYS A 94 13.84 -9.63 -15.63
N ASN A 95 13.26 -10.31 -16.61
CA ASN A 95 12.74 -9.68 -17.81
C ASN A 95 11.40 -8.99 -17.48
N PHE A 96 11.17 -7.79 -18.01
CA PHE A 96 9.94 -7.05 -17.71
C PHE A 96 8.69 -7.74 -18.26
N ASP A 97 8.77 -8.43 -19.41
CA ASP A 97 7.63 -9.14 -19.99
C ASP A 97 7.16 -10.29 -19.10
N GLU A 98 8.10 -11.10 -18.60
CA GLU A 98 7.83 -12.22 -17.69
C GLU A 98 7.33 -11.71 -16.34
N TYR A 99 7.90 -10.59 -15.87
CA TYR A 99 7.50 -9.96 -14.62
C TYR A 99 6.06 -9.44 -14.64
N VAL A 100 5.59 -8.92 -15.79
CA VAL A 100 4.20 -8.47 -15.93
C VAL A 100 3.24 -9.61 -15.66
N GLU A 101 3.47 -10.79 -16.24
CA GLU A 101 2.62 -11.96 -16.06
C GLU A 101 2.64 -12.46 -14.61
N GLU A 102 3.84 -12.60 -14.03
CA GLU A 102 4.04 -13.03 -12.64
C GLU A 102 3.26 -12.12 -11.67
N VAL A 103 3.44 -10.81 -11.78
CA VAL A 103 2.80 -9.87 -10.86
C VAL A 103 1.31 -9.71 -11.15
N ALA A 104 0.87 -9.90 -12.40
CA ALA A 104 -0.56 -9.96 -12.72
C ALA A 104 -1.25 -11.13 -12.01
N GLN A 105 -0.61 -12.31 -11.97
CA GLN A 105 -1.13 -13.49 -11.25
C GLN A 105 -1.17 -13.24 -9.74
N GLU A 106 -0.08 -12.72 -9.17
CA GLU A 106 -0.01 -12.37 -7.74
C GLU A 106 -1.10 -11.35 -7.35
N TRP A 107 -1.21 -10.27 -8.11
CA TRP A 107 -2.19 -9.20 -7.86
C TRP A 107 -3.62 -9.70 -7.99
N THR A 108 -3.92 -10.47 -9.04
CA THR A 108 -5.26 -11.03 -9.28
C THR A 108 -5.67 -11.93 -8.12
N LYS A 109 -4.80 -12.86 -7.71
CA LYS A 109 -5.05 -13.73 -6.56
C LYS A 109 -5.27 -12.93 -5.29
N TYR A 110 -4.38 -11.99 -4.99
CA TYR A 110 -4.42 -11.19 -3.77
C TYR A 110 -5.72 -10.39 -3.66
N VAL A 111 -6.12 -9.72 -4.74
CA VAL A 111 -7.32 -8.89 -4.71
C VAL A 111 -8.58 -9.74 -4.59
N LEU A 112 -8.69 -10.82 -5.35
CA LEU A 112 -9.86 -11.70 -5.29
C LEU A 112 -10.00 -12.38 -3.93
N ASP A 113 -8.90 -12.85 -3.33
CA ASP A 113 -8.92 -13.50 -2.02
C ASP A 113 -9.49 -12.56 -0.95
N TRP A 114 -9.04 -11.30 -0.92
CA TRP A 114 -9.54 -10.30 0.02
C TRP A 114 -10.98 -9.87 -0.29
N MET A 115 -11.34 -9.69 -1.57
CA MET A 115 -12.72 -9.36 -1.94
C MET A 115 -13.72 -10.44 -1.51
N ASN A 116 -13.34 -11.71 -1.61
CA ASN A 116 -14.16 -12.84 -1.17
C ASN A 116 -14.41 -12.86 0.35
N GLN A 117 -13.66 -12.07 1.14
CA GLN A 117 -13.89 -11.91 2.58
C GLN A 117 -14.93 -10.82 2.91
N GLY A 118 -15.47 -10.09 1.92
CA GLY A 118 -16.46 -9.04 2.16
C GLY A 118 -15.92 -7.84 2.95
N VAL A 119 -14.62 -7.55 2.81
CA VAL A 119 -13.94 -6.48 3.56
C VAL A 119 -14.23 -5.09 2.97
N ILE A 120 -14.00 -4.06 3.77
CA ILE A 120 -14.10 -2.67 3.31
C ILE A 120 -13.04 -2.45 2.23
N THR A 121 -13.47 -2.21 1.00
CA THR A 121 -12.58 -1.98 -0.15
C THR A 121 -12.52 -0.51 -0.48
N ILE A 122 -11.31 0.02 -0.64
CA ILE A 122 -11.04 1.41 -1.03
C ILE A 122 -10.07 1.44 -2.20
N TYR A 123 -10.11 2.51 -2.99
CA TYR A 123 -9.30 2.61 -4.21
C TYR A 123 -8.23 3.70 -4.08
N TYR A 124 -7.03 3.41 -4.57
CA TYR A 124 -5.92 4.35 -4.62
C TYR A 124 -6.28 5.62 -5.41
N GLU A 125 -6.97 5.45 -6.53
CA GLU A 125 -7.37 6.52 -7.44
C GLU A 125 -8.36 7.50 -6.80
N ASP A 126 -9.24 7.00 -5.92
CA ASP A 126 -10.15 7.83 -5.13
C ASP A 126 -9.36 8.78 -4.22
N PHE A 127 -8.36 8.26 -3.51
CA PHE A 127 -7.50 9.09 -2.65
C PHE A 127 -6.58 10.03 -3.43
N LEU A 128 -6.27 9.74 -4.69
CA LEU A 128 -5.60 10.72 -5.57
C LEU A 128 -6.53 11.87 -5.97
N SER A 129 -7.81 11.57 -6.22
CA SER A 129 -8.76 12.55 -6.74
C SER A 129 -9.34 13.47 -5.66
N ALA A 130 -9.71 12.90 -4.50
CA ALA A 130 -10.38 13.64 -3.42
C ALA A 130 -10.03 13.07 -2.03
N PRO A 131 -8.76 13.18 -1.59
CA PRO A 131 -8.26 12.51 -0.38
C PRO A 131 -9.05 12.83 0.89
N GLU A 132 -9.49 14.08 1.09
CA GLU A 132 -10.27 14.48 2.27
C GLU A 132 -11.64 13.80 2.29
N LYS A 133 -12.33 13.78 1.15
CA LYS A 133 -13.64 13.15 0.98
C LYS A 133 -13.56 11.65 1.25
N TYR A 134 -12.60 10.96 0.64
CA TYR A 134 -12.51 9.50 0.78
C TYR A 134 -11.93 9.07 2.13
N LEU A 135 -11.13 9.91 2.79
CA LEU A 135 -10.77 9.70 4.18
C LEU A 135 -11.99 9.81 5.09
N ASP A 136 -12.85 10.81 4.91
CA ASP A 136 -14.10 10.96 5.67
C ASP A 136 -15.05 9.75 5.48
N VAL A 137 -15.27 9.34 4.24
CA VAL A 137 -16.10 8.16 3.91
C VAL A 137 -15.56 6.91 4.60
N LEU A 138 -14.24 6.68 4.52
CA LEU A 138 -13.62 5.52 5.16
C LEU A 138 -13.76 5.57 6.68
N LEU A 139 -13.51 6.72 7.30
CA LEU A 139 -13.60 6.88 8.76
C LEU A 139 -15.01 6.57 9.29
N LYS A 140 -16.05 6.96 8.55
CA LYS A 140 -17.46 6.64 8.86
C LYS A 140 -17.80 5.14 8.72
N GLN A 141 -17.05 4.39 7.91
CA GLN A 141 -17.24 2.93 7.77
C GLN A 141 -16.49 2.15 8.86
N VAL A 142 -15.33 2.64 9.30
CA VAL A 142 -14.45 1.91 10.21
C VAL A 142 -14.62 2.31 11.66
N SER A 143 -15.27 3.44 11.94
CA SER A 143 -15.45 3.96 13.28
C SER A 143 -16.72 4.79 13.43
N ASP A 144 -17.22 4.89 14.66
CA ASP A 144 -18.31 5.80 15.02
C ASP A 144 -17.82 7.24 15.25
N PHE A 145 -16.52 7.50 15.05
CA PHE A 145 -15.94 8.81 15.27
C PHE A 145 -16.26 9.75 14.11
N HIS A 146 -16.92 10.86 14.45
CA HIS A 146 -17.04 11.98 13.54
C HIS A 146 -15.78 12.84 13.64
N VAL A 147 -14.98 12.83 12.57
CA VAL A 147 -13.78 13.68 12.47
C VAL A 147 -14.15 15.00 11.79
N GLN A 148 -13.78 16.11 12.41
CA GLN A 148 -14.05 17.44 11.86
C GLN A 148 -13.31 17.66 10.54
N GLU A 149 -13.92 18.42 9.63
CA GLU A 149 -13.35 18.74 8.31
C GLU A 149 -11.96 19.39 8.41
N SER A 150 -11.73 20.24 9.40
CA SER A 150 -10.42 20.86 9.68
C SER A 150 -9.33 19.84 9.97
N VAL A 151 -9.66 18.79 10.74
CA VAL A 151 -8.74 17.68 11.07
C VAL A 151 -8.45 16.85 9.82
N LEU A 152 -9.47 16.58 8.99
CA LEU A 152 -9.26 15.86 7.73
C LEU A 152 -8.31 16.61 6.80
N LYS A 153 -8.53 17.92 6.62
CA LYS A 153 -7.64 18.83 5.85
C LYS A 153 -6.22 18.81 6.38
N GLU A 154 -6.07 18.95 7.69
CA GLU A 154 -4.76 18.92 8.34
C GLU A 154 -4.05 17.58 8.11
N VAL A 155 -4.73 16.46 8.35
CA VAL A 155 -4.17 15.12 8.14
C VAL A 155 -3.77 14.93 6.68
N VAL A 156 -4.64 15.22 5.72
CA VAL A 156 -4.32 15.07 4.29
C VAL A 156 -3.12 15.94 3.90
N SER A 157 -3.03 17.17 4.39
CA SER A 157 -1.90 18.08 4.12
C SER A 157 -0.55 17.53 4.62
N LYS A 158 -0.56 16.72 5.69
CA LYS A 158 0.64 16.06 6.22
C LYS A 158 1.05 14.84 5.37
N HIS A 159 0.11 14.17 4.72
CA HIS A 159 0.32 12.92 3.96
C HIS A 159 0.50 13.14 2.45
N THR A 160 1.05 14.28 2.04
CA THR A 160 1.38 14.52 0.63
C THR A 160 2.53 13.62 0.17
N LYS A 161 2.65 13.43 -1.14
CA LYS A 161 3.80 12.75 -1.77
C LYS A 161 5.13 13.33 -1.28
N LYS A 162 5.25 14.67 -1.28
CA LYS A 162 6.46 15.39 -0.87
C LYS A 162 6.82 15.06 0.58
N ASN A 163 5.89 15.25 1.50
CA ASN A 163 6.13 15.02 2.93
C ASN A 163 6.45 13.54 3.22
N SER A 164 5.74 12.62 2.55
CA SER A 164 6.01 11.18 2.66
C SER A 164 7.43 10.84 2.20
N SER A 165 7.85 11.41 1.06
CA SER A 165 9.22 11.27 0.55
C SER A 165 10.23 11.85 1.55
N GLU A 166 10.05 13.07 2.02
CA GLU A 166 10.95 13.72 2.99
C GLU A 166 11.04 12.99 4.33
N SER A 167 9.97 12.33 4.76
CA SER A 167 10.02 11.51 5.97
C SER A 167 10.85 10.24 5.76
N LEU A 168 10.74 9.59 4.60
CA LEU A 168 11.43 8.33 4.31
C LEU A 168 12.91 8.52 3.95
N SER A 169 13.33 9.71 3.50
CA SER A 169 14.75 10.01 3.26
C SER A 169 15.60 9.99 4.53
N LYS A 170 14.96 10.10 5.71
CA LYS A 170 15.63 9.97 7.02
C LYS A 170 15.99 8.52 7.35
N ILE A 171 15.36 7.56 6.67
CA ILE A 171 15.45 6.12 6.93
C ILE A 171 16.26 5.44 5.84
N PHE A 172 15.95 5.73 4.59
CA PHE A 172 16.53 5.05 3.43
C PHE A 172 17.56 5.94 2.74
N LYS A 173 18.73 5.37 2.48
CA LYS A 173 19.81 6.02 1.74
C LYS A 173 19.36 6.38 0.32
N HIS A 174 18.63 5.48 -0.34
CA HIS A 174 18.08 5.70 -1.67
C HIS A 174 16.55 5.78 -1.60
N ASN A 175 16.05 7.01 -1.60
CA ASN A 175 14.64 7.30 -1.37
C ASN A 175 13.80 7.27 -2.66
N THR A 176 13.66 6.08 -3.25
CA THR A 176 12.81 5.84 -4.44
C THR A 176 11.49 5.15 -4.10
N PHE A 177 11.19 4.96 -2.80
CA PHE A 177 9.95 4.33 -2.34
C PHE A 177 8.71 5.12 -2.80
N VAL A 178 8.73 6.44 -2.58
CA VAL A 178 7.69 7.35 -3.09
C VAL A 178 8.07 7.81 -4.49
N ARG A 179 7.71 7.02 -5.50
CA ARG A 179 8.15 7.23 -6.89
C ARG A 179 7.40 8.36 -7.60
N LYS A 180 6.19 8.10 -8.14
CA LYS A 180 5.41 9.08 -8.91
C LYS A 180 4.16 9.59 -8.21
N GLY A 181 3.40 8.73 -7.53
CA GLY A 181 2.17 9.13 -6.85
C GLY A 181 1.05 9.53 -7.83
N ILE A 182 0.91 8.79 -8.93
CA ILE A 182 -0.05 9.05 -10.01
C ILE A 182 -0.71 7.72 -10.43
N SER A 183 -1.84 7.83 -11.12
CA SER A 183 -2.49 6.72 -11.82
C SER A 183 -2.25 6.78 -13.34
N GLY A 184 -2.32 5.63 -14.00
CA GLY A 184 -2.14 5.45 -15.44
C GLY A 184 -0.70 5.50 -15.92
N ASP A 185 0.29 5.38 -15.02
CA ASP A 185 1.70 5.40 -15.42
C ASP A 185 2.10 4.15 -16.22
N TRP A 186 1.36 3.06 -16.06
CA TRP A 186 1.53 1.83 -16.84
C TRP A 186 1.54 2.07 -18.36
N LYS A 187 0.83 3.07 -18.85
CA LYS A 187 0.79 3.45 -20.28
C LYS A 187 2.16 3.87 -20.83
N ASN A 188 3.07 4.32 -19.96
CA ASN A 188 4.43 4.69 -20.34
C ASN A 188 5.42 3.52 -20.36
N HIS A 189 5.01 2.35 -19.87
CA HIS A 189 5.89 1.22 -19.61
C HIS A 189 5.46 -0.06 -20.32
N PHE A 190 4.15 -0.31 -20.41
CA PHE A 190 3.62 -1.52 -21.03
C PHE A 190 3.73 -1.44 -22.55
N SER A 191 4.30 -2.47 -23.15
CA SER A 191 4.14 -2.75 -24.57
C SER A 191 2.77 -3.40 -24.86
N LYS A 192 2.41 -3.52 -26.14
CA LYS A 192 1.20 -4.26 -26.55
C LYS A 192 1.19 -5.70 -26.01
N LYS A 193 2.35 -6.37 -26.04
CA LYS A 193 2.52 -7.72 -25.50
C LYS A 193 2.26 -7.76 -23.99
N ASN A 194 2.70 -6.75 -23.24
CA ASN A 194 2.45 -6.69 -21.79
C ASN A 194 0.97 -6.51 -21.48
N ILE A 195 0.25 -5.70 -22.27
CA ILE A 195 -1.20 -5.56 -22.13
C ILE A 195 -1.90 -6.90 -22.38
N GLU A 196 -1.57 -7.59 -23.47
CA GLU A 196 -2.15 -8.89 -23.81
C GLU A 196 -1.88 -9.95 -22.72
N SER A 197 -0.64 -10.02 -22.22
CA SER A 197 -0.24 -10.94 -21.15
C SER A 197 -0.95 -10.62 -19.84
N PHE A 198 -1.00 -9.35 -19.43
CA PHE A 198 -1.73 -8.92 -18.24
C PHE A 198 -3.22 -9.26 -18.33
N ASP A 199 -3.86 -8.91 -19.45
CA ASP A 199 -5.29 -9.15 -19.67
C ASP A 199 -5.64 -10.64 -19.69
N SER A 200 -4.73 -11.50 -20.18
CA SER A 200 -4.97 -12.95 -20.20
C SER A 200 -5.17 -13.56 -18.81
N VAL A 201 -4.68 -12.88 -17.75
CA VAL A 201 -4.75 -13.33 -16.36
C VAL A 201 -5.71 -12.49 -15.53
N ALA A 202 -5.62 -11.16 -15.67
CA ALA A 202 -6.21 -10.21 -14.73
C ALA A 202 -7.53 -9.59 -15.20
N ARG A 203 -7.98 -9.85 -16.44
CA ARG A 203 -9.14 -9.17 -17.03
C ARG A 203 -10.41 -9.28 -16.21
N ASP A 204 -10.72 -10.47 -15.70
CA ASP A 204 -11.94 -10.66 -14.89
C ASP A 204 -11.88 -9.87 -13.58
N ALA A 205 -10.73 -9.83 -12.93
CA ALA A 205 -10.53 -9.00 -11.74
C ALA A 205 -10.61 -7.50 -12.06
N MET A 206 -10.04 -7.06 -13.20
CA MET A 206 -10.13 -5.67 -13.65
C MET A 206 -11.58 -5.23 -13.92
N LEU A 207 -12.37 -6.09 -14.58
CA LEU A 207 -13.80 -5.87 -14.81
C LEU A 207 -14.58 -5.80 -13.48
N LEU A 208 -14.33 -6.76 -12.58
CA LEU A 208 -14.99 -6.81 -11.27
C LEU A 208 -14.72 -5.54 -10.45
N LEU A 209 -13.52 -4.99 -10.55
CA LEU A 209 -13.08 -3.79 -9.83
C LEU A 209 -13.46 -2.48 -10.53
N GLY A 210 -14.03 -2.54 -11.74
CA GLY A 210 -14.44 -1.36 -12.51
C GLY A 210 -13.29 -0.61 -13.19
N TYR A 211 -12.13 -1.25 -13.39
CA TYR A 211 -11.01 -0.67 -14.14
C TYR A 211 -11.13 -0.86 -15.66
N GLU A 212 -12.03 -1.73 -16.10
CA GLU A 212 -12.34 -2.01 -17.51
C GLU A 212 -13.86 -2.07 -17.73
N SER A 213 -14.30 -1.95 -18.98
CA SER A 213 -15.71 -1.98 -19.40
C SER A 213 -15.94 -2.90 -20.59
#